data_AF-A0A812BZ15-F1
#
_entry.id   AF-A0A812BZ15-F1
#
_cell.length_a   1.000
_cell.length_b   1.000
_cell.length_c   1.000
_cell.angle_alpha   90.00
_cell.angle_beta   90.00
_cell.angle_gamma   90.00
#
_symmetry.space_group_name_H-M   'P 1'
#
loop_
_entity.id
_entity.type
_entity.pdbx_description
1 polymer ?
#
loop_
_entity_poly.entity_id
_entity_poly.type
_entity_poly.pdbx_seq_one_letter_code
_entity_poly.pdbx_strand_id
1 'polypeptide(L)'
;MILNVQGRVLYDIILYAVPTQREGEDHFYLECDTNVSADIVKFLKRYKIRKKVIITDLEGEFRTWASLSSPQQIQNSLSEKETRKITLCEQDPRVPSFGSRLILPHDTSFLSGNERDYHLKRYQLGIGEGIEDLPPGNCYPLECNLHFKHGVSFQKGCYIGQELTARTHHRGVVRKRLMPIFFESIPEGLNSGEIITDTEDKTFSVLIANAYFLPFLPDL
;
A
#
# COMPACT_ATOMS: atom_id res chain seq x y z
N MET A 1 6.02 -0.69 5.26
CA MET A 1 6.03 0.75 5.59
C MET A 1 7.40 1.17 6.08
N ILE A 2 7.81 2.39 5.73
CA ILE A 2 8.98 3.10 6.26
C ILE A 2 8.50 4.08 7.34
N LEU A 3 9.17 4.09 8.49
CA LEU A 3 8.80 4.96 9.62
C LEU A 3 9.88 6.00 9.92
N ASN A 4 9.47 7.09 10.55
CA ASN A 4 10.39 8.05 11.16
C ASN A 4 10.78 7.62 12.60
N VAL A 5 11.71 8.36 13.20
CA VAL A 5 12.22 8.06 14.56
C VAL A 5 11.15 8.24 15.65
N GLN A 6 10.10 9.02 15.38
CA GLN A 6 8.92 9.17 16.23
C GLN A 6 7.90 8.03 16.06
N GLY A 7 8.18 7.02 15.23
CA GLY A 7 7.29 5.88 15.00
C GLY A 7 6.11 6.15 14.06
N ARG A 8 6.12 7.28 13.34
CA ARG A 8 5.08 7.65 12.39
C ARG A 8 5.38 7.12 11.00
N VAL A 9 4.33 6.77 10.26
CA VAL A 9 4.42 6.31 8.87
C VAL A 9 4.93 7.44 8.00
N LEU A 10 6.00 7.20 7.23
CA LEU A 10 6.42 8.09 6.16
C LEU A 10 5.88 7.61 4.82
N TYR A 11 6.13 6.34 4.49
CA TYR A 11 5.77 5.78 3.19
C TYR A 11 5.29 4.34 3.34
N ASP A 12 4.20 3.99 2.66
CA ASP A 12 3.84 2.61 2.39
C ASP A 12 4.64 2.07 1.21
N ILE A 13 4.99 0.79 1.31
CA ILE A 13 5.80 0.09 0.32
C ILE A 13 5.34 -1.36 0.25
N ILE A 14 5.45 -1.96 -0.94
CA ILE A 14 5.38 -3.41 -1.12
C ILE A 14 6.76 -3.90 -1.53
N LEU A 15 7.23 -4.97 -0.89
CA LEU A 15 8.54 -5.57 -1.16
C LEU A 15 8.34 -6.90 -1.87
N TYR A 16 9.10 -7.12 -2.94
CA TYR A 16 9.13 -8.37 -3.69
C TYR A 16 10.53 -8.95 -3.65
N ALA A 17 10.67 -10.19 -3.19
CA ALA A 17 11.93 -10.91 -3.30
C ALA A 17 12.08 -11.40 -4.75
N VAL A 18 13.21 -11.07 -5.38
CA VAL A 18 13.50 -11.46 -6.77
C VAL A 18 14.52 -12.59 -6.74
N PRO A 19 14.21 -13.78 -7.27
CA PRO A 19 15.17 -14.85 -7.38
C PRO A 19 16.39 -14.41 -8.18
N THR A 20 17.58 -14.65 -7.65
CA THR A 20 18.84 -14.44 -8.38
C THR A 20 19.53 -15.78 -8.61
N GLN A 21 20.25 -15.87 -9.73
CA GLN A 21 21.08 -17.05 -10.04
C GLN A 21 22.45 -17.00 -9.36
N ARG A 22 22.80 -15.88 -8.71
CA ARG A 22 24.08 -15.71 -8.00
C ARG A 22 23.89 -15.99 -6.53
N GLU A 23 24.58 -17.02 -6.06
CA GLU A 23 24.57 -17.42 -4.65
C GLU A 23 25.14 -16.29 -3.78
N GLY A 24 24.40 -15.90 -2.74
CA GLY A 24 24.79 -14.85 -1.79
C GLY A 24 24.44 -13.40 -2.19
N GLU A 25 23.72 -13.19 -3.29
CA GLU A 25 23.11 -11.90 -3.63
C GLU A 25 21.61 -11.93 -3.28
N ASP A 26 21.09 -10.88 -2.64
CA ASP A 26 19.64 -10.73 -2.40
C ASP A 26 19.13 -9.55 -3.21
N HIS A 27 18.15 -9.79 -4.09
CA HIS A 27 17.54 -8.74 -4.90
C HIS A 27 16.09 -8.52 -4.48
N PHE A 28 15.70 -7.25 -4.34
CA PHE A 28 14.33 -6.88 -3.99
C PHE A 28 13.83 -5.77 -4.89
N TYR A 29 12.58 -5.88 -5.33
CA TYR A 29 11.84 -4.73 -5.81
C TYR A 29 11.08 -4.07 -4.67
N LEU A 30 10.97 -2.75 -4.73
CA LEU A 30 10.24 -1.92 -3.80
C LEU A 30 9.24 -1.10 -4.62
N GLU A 31 7.95 -1.45 -4.51
CA GLU A 31 6.83 -0.65 -5.03
C GLU A 31 6.50 0.45 -4.01
N CYS A 32 6.28 1.66 -4.50
CA CYS A 32 5.91 2.83 -3.71
C CYS A 32 5.14 3.85 -4.57
N ASP A 33 4.53 4.83 -3.92
CA ASP A 33 3.89 5.97 -4.58
C ASP A 33 4.92 6.79 -5.37
N THR A 34 4.63 7.01 -6.66
CA THR A 34 5.50 7.73 -7.60
C THR A 34 5.86 9.13 -7.12
N ASN A 35 4.96 9.80 -6.40
CA ASN A 35 5.19 11.17 -5.92
C ASN A 35 6.29 11.27 -4.85
N VAL A 36 6.71 10.15 -4.26
CA VAL A 36 7.71 10.10 -3.18
C VAL A 36 8.85 9.12 -3.44
N SER A 37 8.96 8.58 -4.66
CA SER A 37 10.01 7.64 -5.07
C SER A 37 11.42 8.21 -4.80
N ALA A 38 11.65 9.48 -5.20
CA ALA A 38 12.91 10.18 -5.01
C ALA A 38 13.27 10.38 -3.53
N ASP A 39 12.27 10.67 -2.68
CA ASP A 39 12.46 10.84 -1.25
C ASP A 39 12.77 9.50 -0.55
N ILE A 40 12.13 8.41 -0.98
CA ILE A 40 12.45 7.06 -0.51
C ILE A 40 13.89 6.69 -0.88
N VAL A 41 14.32 6.94 -2.12
CA VAL A 41 15.71 6.68 -2.55
C VAL A 41 16.69 7.49 -1.69
N LYS A 42 16.41 8.76 -1.43
CA LYS A 42 17.22 9.62 -0.55
C LYS A 42 17.26 9.09 0.89
N PHE A 43 16.11 8.64 1.41
CA PHE A 43 16.02 8.01 2.73
C PHE A 43 16.90 6.75 2.79
N LEU A 44 16.76 5.83 1.85
CA LEU A 44 17.53 4.59 1.81
C LEU A 44 19.04 4.85 1.67
N LYS A 45 19.44 5.82 0.83
CA LYS A 45 20.85 6.24 0.68
C LYS A 45 21.45 6.77 1.98
N ARG A 46 20.68 7.49 2.80
CA ARG A 46 21.11 7.97 4.13
C ARG A 46 21.51 6.81 5.07
N TYR A 47 20.76 5.71 5.04
CA TYR A 47 20.98 4.54 5.92
C TYR A 47 21.88 3.45 5.30
N LYS A 48 22.34 3.64 4.07
CA LYS A 48 23.24 2.71 3.35
C LYS A 48 24.72 2.81 3.80
N ILE A 49 25.11 3.76 4.65
CA ILE A 49 26.52 3.99 5.03
C ILE A 49 27.23 2.68 5.40
N ARG A 50 28.33 2.37 4.69
CA ARG A 50 29.15 1.14 4.84
C ARG A 50 28.43 -0.18 4.52
N LYS A 51 27.24 -0.16 3.91
CA LYS A 51 26.53 -1.37 3.43
C LYS A 51 26.75 -1.58 1.94
N LYS A 52 27.01 -2.83 1.55
CA LYS A 52 27.10 -3.28 0.15
C LYS A 52 25.69 -3.49 -0.43
N VAL A 53 24.95 -2.41 -0.64
CA VAL A 53 23.59 -2.44 -1.21
C VAL A 53 23.56 -1.52 -2.42
N ILE A 54 23.01 -1.93 -3.55
CA ILE A 54 22.80 -1.08 -4.72
C ILE A 54 21.32 -0.65 -4.71
N ILE A 55 21.06 0.62 -4.99
CA ILE A 55 19.71 1.17 -5.06
C ILE A 55 19.59 1.81 -6.43
N THR A 56 18.70 1.26 -7.25
CA THR A 56 18.46 1.67 -8.63
C THR A 56 16.99 2.06 -8.77
N ASP A 57 16.74 3.16 -9.45
CA ASP A 57 15.40 3.59 -9.82
C ASP A 57 15.00 2.90 -11.13
N LEU A 58 13.78 2.39 -11.20
CA LEU A 58 13.27 1.52 -12.26
C LEU A 58 12.01 2.06 -12.95
N GLU A 59 11.58 3.30 -12.66
CA GLU A 59 10.33 3.89 -13.17
C GLU A 59 10.22 3.85 -14.72
N GLY A 60 11.34 3.97 -15.42
CA GLY A 60 11.38 3.91 -16.90
C GLY A 60 11.47 2.49 -17.48
N GLU A 61 11.80 1.48 -16.67
CA GLU A 61 12.02 0.10 -17.12
C GLU A 61 10.78 -0.76 -16.89
N PHE A 62 10.10 -0.56 -15.77
CA PHE A 62 8.97 -1.38 -15.33
C PHE A 62 7.77 -0.54 -14.94
N ARG A 63 6.58 -1.16 -15.01
CA ARG A 63 5.32 -0.64 -14.50
C ARG A 63 4.67 -1.65 -13.57
N THR A 64 4.07 -1.14 -12.50
CA THR A 64 3.26 -1.92 -11.57
C THR A 64 1.80 -1.91 -12.00
N TRP A 65 1.14 -3.06 -11.91
CA TRP A 65 -0.27 -3.23 -12.18
C TRP A 65 -0.94 -3.94 -11.00
N ALA A 66 -2.23 -3.67 -10.82
CA ALA A 66 -3.09 -4.38 -9.89
C ALA A 66 -4.22 -5.07 -10.67
N SER A 67 -4.56 -6.27 -10.24
CA SER A 67 -5.72 -7.01 -10.75
C SER A 67 -6.53 -7.52 -9.58
N LEU A 68 -7.86 -7.47 -9.66
CA LEU A 68 -8.73 -8.04 -8.63
C LEU A 68 -8.83 -9.57 -8.72
N SER A 69 -8.24 -10.17 -9.76
CA SER A 69 -8.14 -11.60 -9.96
C SER A 69 -6.93 -12.19 -9.22
N SER A 70 -6.99 -13.48 -8.89
CA SER A 70 -5.84 -14.22 -8.35
C SER A 70 -4.75 -14.46 -9.42
N PRO A 71 -3.49 -14.77 -9.03
CA PRO A 71 -2.41 -15.00 -9.98
C PRO A 71 -2.73 -16.12 -10.98
N GLN A 72 -3.38 -17.20 -10.49
CA GLN A 72 -3.79 -18.33 -11.32
C GLN A 72 -4.83 -17.92 -12.38
N GLN A 73 -5.81 -17.10 -12.00
CA GLN A 73 -6.82 -16.61 -12.94
C GLN A 73 -6.20 -15.73 -14.03
N ILE A 74 -5.22 -14.90 -13.66
CA ILE A 74 -4.49 -14.05 -14.62
C ILE A 74 -3.72 -14.92 -15.61
N GLN A 75 -2.94 -15.89 -15.13
CA GLN A 75 -2.18 -16.81 -15.98
C GLN A 75 -3.07 -17.56 -16.97
N ASN A 76 -4.27 -17.97 -16.55
CA ASN A 76 -5.23 -18.65 -17.41
C ASN A 76 -5.91 -17.74 -18.44
N SER A 77 -5.93 -16.42 -18.19
CA SER A 77 -6.57 -15.43 -19.06
C SER A 77 -5.67 -14.87 -20.17
N LEU A 78 -4.35 -15.08 -20.06
CA LEU A 78 -3.35 -14.53 -20.96
C LEU A 78 -2.74 -15.62 -21.85
N SER A 79 -2.33 -15.24 -23.07
CA SER A 79 -1.58 -16.14 -23.94
C SER A 79 -0.19 -16.44 -23.37
N GLU A 80 0.43 -17.55 -23.79
CA GLU A 80 1.80 -17.88 -23.35
C GLU A 80 2.81 -16.76 -23.61
N LYS A 81 2.67 -16.04 -24.73
CA LYS A 81 3.55 -14.93 -25.10
C LYS A 81 3.41 -13.75 -24.14
N GLU A 82 2.20 -13.46 -23.69
CA GLU A 82 1.91 -12.40 -22.73
C GLU A 82 2.37 -12.78 -21.33
N THR A 83 2.09 -14.02 -20.89
CA THR A 83 2.53 -14.53 -19.60
C THR A 83 4.06 -14.49 -19.46
N ARG A 84 4.82 -14.78 -20.53
CA ARG A 84 6.29 -14.67 -20.54
C ARG A 84 6.84 -13.25 -20.39
N LYS A 85 6.03 -12.21 -20.65
CA LYS A 85 6.43 -10.81 -20.44
C LYS A 85 6.26 -10.36 -19.00
N ILE A 86 5.49 -11.09 -18.20
CA ILE A 86 5.25 -10.74 -16.80
C ILE A 86 6.52 -11.03 -16.00
N THR A 87 7.10 -9.99 -15.41
CA THR A 87 8.30 -10.12 -14.57
C THR A 87 7.94 -10.70 -13.20
N LEU A 88 6.78 -10.32 -12.66
CA LEU A 88 6.27 -10.80 -11.39
C LEU A 88 4.73 -10.79 -11.40
N CYS A 89 4.11 -11.82 -10.83
CA CYS A 89 2.65 -11.90 -10.62
C CYS A 89 2.41 -12.60 -9.28
N GLU A 90 2.11 -11.83 -8.24
CA GLU A 90 1.98 -12.34 -6.88
C GLU A 90 0.65 -11.92 -6.27
N GLN A 91 0.16 -12.70 -5.31
CA GLN A 91 -0.99 -12.30 -4.51
C GLN A 91 -0.67 -11.00 -3.75
N ASP A 92 -1.61 -10.06 -3.68
CA ASP A 92 -1.44 -8.84 -2.89
C ASP A 92 -1.18 -9.20 -1.41
N PRO A 93 -0.05 -8.77 -0.83
CA PRO A 93 0.36 -9.23 0.50
C PRO A 93 -0.44 -8.59 1.63
N ARG A 94 -1.25 -7.57 1.36
CA ARG A 94 -1.98 -6.82 2.39
C ARG A 94 -3.24 -7.54 2.80
N VAL A 95 -3.98 -8.06 1.82
CA VAL A 95 -5.24 -8.78 2.01
C VAL A 95 -5.37 -9.85 0.92
N PRO A 96 -5.40 -11.15 1.27
CA PRO A 96 -5.47 -12.23 0.28
C PRO A 96 -6.68 -12.16 -0.67
N SER A 97 -7.78 -11.56 -0.25
CA SER A 97 -8.98 -11.40 -1.10
C SER A 97 -8.95 -10.14 -1.99
N PHE A 98 -7.88 -9.34 -1.96
CA PHE A 98 -7.83 -8.11 -2.73
C PHE A 98 -7.47 -8.33 -4.21
N GLY A 99 -6.72 -9.40 -4.50
CA GLY A 99 -6.28 -9.74 -5.85
C GLY A 99 -4.75 -9.78 -5.93
N SER A 100 -4.20 -9.46 -7.08
CA SER A 100 -2.79 -9.66 -7.41
C SER A 100 -2.07 -8.36 -7.78
N ARG A 101 -0.76 -8.38 -7.58
CA ARG A 101 0.19 -7.38 -8.04
C ARG A 101 1.01 -7.96 -9.18
N LEU A 102 1.22 -7.15 -10.22
CA LEU A 102 2.04 -7.51 -11.36
C LEU A 102 3.11 -6.45 -11.61
N ILE A 103 4.28 -6.92 -12.04
CA ILE A 103 5.36 -6.06 -12.55
C ILE A 103 5.63 -6.50 -13.99
N LEU A 104 5.58 -5.55 -14.91
CA LEU A 104 5.80 -5.77 -16.34
C LEU A 104 6.73 -4.70 -16.91
N PRO A 105 7.46 -4.99 -18.01
CA PRO A 105 8.19 -3.98 -18.75
C PRO A 105 7.30 -2.80 -19.14
N HIS A 106 7.85 -1.58 -19.09
CA HIS A 106 7.11 -0.33 -19.29
C HIS A 106 6.39 -0.25 -20.66
N ASP A 107 6.92 -0.91 -21.69
CA ASP A 107 6.39 -0.94 -23.06
C ASP A 107 5.24 -1.95 -23.26
N THR A 108 4.76 -2.59 -22.19
CA THR A 108 3.68 -3.57 -22.25
C THR A 108 2.31 -2.92 -22.49
N SER A 109 1.56 -3.42 -23.48
CA SER A 109 0.30 -2.82 -23.94
C SER A 109 -0.92 -3.77 -23.96
N PHE A 110 -0.78 -5.01 -23.49
CA PHE A 110 -1.87 -6.01 -23.53
C PHE A 110 -2.77 -6.00 -22.29
N LEU A 111 -2.42 -5.21 -21.27
CA LEU A 111 -3.23 -5.01 -20.08
C LEU A 111 -4.02 -3.71 -20.22
N SER A 112 -5.27 -3.74 -19.78
CA SER A 112 -6.14 -2.59 -19.63
C SER A 112 -6.92 -2.74 -18.33
N GLY A 113 -7.20 -1.63 -17.66
CA GLY A 113 -7.96 -1.65 -16.42
C GLY A 113 -8.57 -0.28 -16.12
N ASN A 114 -9.56 -0.30 -15.24
CA ASN A 114 -10.19 0.90 -14.72
C ASN A 114 -9.66 1.15 -13.30
N GLU A 115 -8.88 2.22 -13.12
CA GLU A 115 -8.34 2.61 -11.81
C GLU A 115 -9.44 2.82 -10.76
N ARG A 116 -10.64 3.26 -11.18
CA ARG A 116 -11.78 3.46 -10.28
C ARG A 116 -12.16 2.18 -9.54
N ASP A 117 -12.22 1.04 -10.23
CA ASP A 117 -12.65 -0.23 -9.62
C ASP A 117 -11.60 -0.71 -8.61
N TYR A 118 -10.32 -0.46 -8.91
CA TYR A 118 -9.21 -0.70 -8.00
C TYR A 118 -9.34 0.14 -6.73
N HIS A 119 -9.47 1.46 -6.85
CA HIS A 119 -9.58 2.35 -5.70
C HIS A 119 -10.83 2.03 -4.87
N LEU A 120 -11.96 1.77 -5.52
CA LEU A 120 -13.21 1.41 -4.86
C LEU A 120 -13.06 0.14 -4.02
N LYS A 121 -12.43 -0.90 -4.58
CA LYS A 121 -12.20 -2.14 -3.83
C LYS A 121 -11.24 -1.93 -2.66
N ARG A 122 -10.19 -1.09 -2.80
CA ARG A 122 -9.33 -0.70 -1.67
C ARG A 122 -10.13 -0.05 -0.55
N TYR A 123 -10.97 0.93 -0.87
CA TYR A 123 -11.75 1.65 0.13
C TYR A 123 -12.73 0.73 0.84
N GLN A 124 -13.42 -0.16 0.12
CA GLN A 124 -14.29 -1.18 0.73
C GLN A 124 -13.54 -2.07 1.73
N LEU A 125 -12.28 -2.41 1.44
CA LEU A 125 -11.43 -3.23 2.31
C LEU A 125 -10.67 -2.42 3.38
N GLY A 126 -10.88 -1.09 3.46
CA GLY A 126 -10.15 -0.21 4.38
C GLY A 126 -8.63 -0.22 4.13
N ILE A 127 -8.21 -0.27 2.86
CA ILE A 127 -6.81 -0.26 2.44
C ILE A 127 -6.38 1.15 2.05
N GLY A 128 -5.71 1.84 2.99
CA GLY A 128 -4.96 3.06 2.69
C GLY A 128 -3.71 2.73 1.88
N GLU A 129 -3.50 3.49 0.82
CA GLU A 129 -2.35 3.39 -0.09
C GLU A 129 -1.93 4.77 -0.58
N GLY A 130 -0.62 5.02 -0.64
CA GLY A 130 -0.07 6.27 -1.14
C GLY A 130 -0.20 7.45 -0.18
N ILE A 131 0.37 8.58 -0.59
CA ILE A 131 0.52 9.76 0.29
C ILE A 131 -0.79 10.52 0.53
N GLU A 132 -1.79 10.32 -0.32
CA GLU A 132 -3.12 10.92 -0.13
C GLU A 132 -3.88 10.24 1.02
N ASP A 133 -3.88 8.90 1.04
CA ASP A 133 -4.50 8.12 2.11
C ASP A 133 -3.63 8.12 3.38
N LEU A 134 -2.30 8.17 3.22
CA LEU A 134 -1.32 8.04 4.32
C LEU A 134 -0.29 9.19 4.31
N PRO A 135 -0.70 10.44 4.60
CA PRO A 135 0.23 11.56 4.55
C PRO A 135 1.46 11.36 5.45
N PRO A 136 2.68 11.58 4.93
CA PRO A 136 3.91 11.32 5.67
C PRO A 136 3.96 12.04 7.02
N GLY A 137 4.13 11.29 8.10
CA GLY A 137 4.20 11.81 9.46
C GLY A 137 2.84 12.01 10.15
N ASN A 138 1.71 11.66 9.54
CA ASN A 138 0.40 11.89 10.15
C ASN A 138 -0.15 10.69 10.93
N CYS A 139 0.00 9.45 10.42
CA CYS A 139 -0.52 8.25 11.09
C CYS A 139 0.55 7.40 11.77
N TYR A 140 0.11 6.59 12.74
CA TYR A 140 0.91 5.49 13.28
C TYR A 140 0.57 4.16 12.57
N PRO A 141 1.52 3.21 12.46
CA PRO A 141 1.30 1.94 11.75
C PRO A 141 0.07 1.17 12.21
N LEU A 142 -0.19 1.15 13.52
CA LEU A 142 -1.32 0.39 14.08
C LEU A 142 -2.67 1.05 13.82
N GLU A 143 -2.71 2.37 13.62
CA GLU A 143 -3.90 3.13 13.22
C GLU A 143 -4.22 2.87 11.75
N CYS A 144 -3.18 2.69 10.94
CA CYS A 144 -3.26 2.33 9.53
C CYS A 144 -3.45 0.80 9.32
N ASN A 145 -3.93 0.08 10.36
CA ASN A 145 -4.28 -1.35 10.37
C ASN A 145 -3.16 -2.31 9.97
N LEU A 146 -1.89 -1.88 10.07
CA LEU A 146 -0.77 -2.61 9.48
C LEU A 146 -0.49 -3.98 10.11
N HIS A 147 -0.82 -4.15 11.40
CA HIS A 147 -0.73 -5.44 12.09
C HIS A 147 -1.70 -6.52 11.55
N PHE A 148 -2.85 -6.12 11.02
CA PHE A 148 -3.79 -7.05 10.38
C PHE A 148 -3.35 -7.45 8.97
N LYS A 149 -2.43 -6.68 8.37
CA LYS A 149 -2.03 -6.79 6.96
C LYS A 149 -0.60 -7.29 6.79
N HIS A 150 -0.11 -8.07 7.76
CA HIS A 150 1.26 -8.61 7.79
C HIS A 150 2.39 -7.58 7.66
N GLY A 151 2.13 -6.28 7.89
CA GLY A 151 3.09 -5.21 7.62
C GLY A 151 3.89 -4.76 8.84
N VAL A 152 3.64 -5.33 10.03
CA VAL A 152 4.48 -5.16 11.24
C VAL A 152 4.79 -6.54 11.81
N SER A 153 6.07 -6.80 12.08
CA SER A 153 6.50 -7.95 12.88
C SER A 153 6.98 -7.48 14.25
N PHE A 154 6.49 -8.15 15.30
CA PHE A 154 6.91 -7.93 16.69
C PHE A 154 8.02 -8.90 17.14
N GLN A 155 8.41 -9.83 16.26
CA GLN A 155 9.42 -10.86 16.52
C GLN A 155 10.71 -10.64 15.71
N LYS A 156 10.77 -9.59 14.88
CA LYS A 156 11.97 -9.22 14.11
C LYS A 156 12.97 -8.38 14.93
N GLY A 157 14.19 -8.29 14.41
CA GLY A 157 15.22 -7.39 14.93
C GLY A 157 14.88 -5.90 14.79
N CYS A 158 15.79 -5.04 15.26
CA CYS A 158 15.52 -3.62 15.44
C CYS A 158 15.22 -2.86 14.14
N TYR A 159 14.21 -1.98 14.16
CA TYR A 159 13.88 -1.09 13.04
C TYR A 159 13.51 0.33 13.53
N ILE A 160 13.60 1.32 12.65
CA ILE A 160 13.31 2.72 12.97
C ILE A 160 11.85 2.84 13.39
N GLY A 161 11.59 3.49 14.54
CA GLY A 161 10.23 3.68 15.05
C GLY A 161 9.61 2.46 15.75
N GLN A 162 10.40 1.40 16.01
CA GLN A 162 9.92 0.19 16.67
C GLN A 162 9.43 0.44 18.10
N GLU A 163 10.16 1.21 18.90
CA GLU A 163 9.89 1.38 20.34
C GLU A 163 8.45 1.80 20.62
N LEU A 164 7.96 2.81 19.89
CA LEU A 164 6.60 3.30 20.04
C LEU A 164 5.59 2.29 19.48
N THR A 165 5.86 1.71 18.32
CA THR A 165 5.00 0.69 17.69
C THR A 165 4.78 -0.51 18.62
N ALA A 166 5.86 -1.05 19.21
CA ALA A 166 5.81 -2.16 20.14
C ALA A 166 5.12 -1.79 21.46
N ARG A 167 5.41 -0.61 22.02
CA ARG A 167 4.75 -0.11 23.24
C ARG A 167 3.24 -0.03 23.05
N THR A 168 2.77 0.55 21.95
CA THR A 168 1.35 0.68 21.65
C THR A 168 0.71 -0.69 21.44
N HIS A 169 1.40 -1.66 20.84
CA HIS A 169 0.89 -3.02 20.69
C HIS A 169 0.74 -3.77 22.03
N HIS A 170 1.73 -3.70 22.91
CA HIS A 170 1.74 -4.51 24.14
C HIS A 170 1.02 -3.87 25.33
N ARG A 171 0.99 -2.54 25.39
CA ARG A 171 0.47 -1.78 26.56
C ARG A 171 -0.54 -0.72 26.18
N GLY A 172 -0.63 -0.37 24.91
CA GLY A 172 -1.51 0.67 24.42
C GLY A 172 -2.86 0.12 23.97
N VAL A 173 -3.83 1.03 23.88
CA VAL A 173 -5.06 0.81 23.14
C VAL A 173 -4.97 1.63 21.87
N VAL A 174 -5.19 1.02 20.72
CA VAL A 174 -5.32 1.74 19.45
C VAL A 174 -6.70 2.39 19.44
N ARG A 175 -6.76 3.70 19.69
CA ARG A 175 -8.01 4.45 19.85
C ARG A 175 -8.59 5.01 18.55
N LYS A 176 -7.78 5.09 17.49
CA LYS A 176 -8.20 5.53 16.17
C LYS A 176 -7.67 4.58 15.11
N ARG A 177 -8.47 4.33 14.07
CA ARG A 177 -8.13 3.45 12.96
C ARG A 177 -8.63 4.03 11.65
N LEU A 178 -7.91 3.75 10.57
CA LEU A 178 -8.44 3.91 9.22
C LEU A 178 -9.61 2.94 9.05
N MET A 179 -10.77 3.43 8.65
CA MET A 179 -11.99 2.63 8.51
C MET A 179 -12.68 2.95 7.19
N PRO A 180 -13.26 1.95 6.51
CA PRO A 180 -14.16 2.22 5.39
C PRO A 180 -15.39 2.99 5.88
N ILE A 181 -15.83 3.96 5.10
CA ILE A 181 -17.10 4.65 5.31
C ILE A 181 -17.95 4.52 4.06
N PHE A 182 -19.26 4.43 4.28
CA PHE A 182 -20.26 4.33 3.22
C PHE A 182 -21.24 5.48 3.37
N PHE A 183 -21.48 6.18 2.28
CA PHE A 183 -22.46 7.25 2.22
C PHE A 183 -23.75 6.71 1.60
N GLU A 184 -24.89 6.96 2.24
CA GLU A 184 -26.20 6.71 1.61
C GLU A 184 -26.44 7.67 0.44
N SER A 185 -25.99 8.92 0.60
CA SER A 185 -25.95 9.94 -0.44
C SER A 185 -24.69 10.79 -0.26
N ILE A 186 -24.12 11.26 -1.36
CA ILE A 186 -22.82 11.92 -1.34
C ILE A 186 -23.02 13.40 -1.02
N PRO A 187 -22.38 13.90 0.05
CA PRO A 187 -22.40 15.33 0.34
C PRO A 187 -21.71 16.12 -0.78
N GLU A 188 -22.31 17.25 -1.18
CA GLU A 188 -21.64 18.18 -2.09
C GLU A 188 -20.38 18.76 -1.42
N GLY A 189 -19.30 18.88 -2.20
CA GLY A 189 -18.06 19.53 -1.74
C GLY A 189 -17.24 18.72 -0.73
N LEU A 190 -17.40 17.40 -0.70
CA LEU A 190 -16.63 16.53 0.21
C LEU A 190 -15.13 16.55 -0.12
N ASN A 191 -14.30 16.97 0.84
CA ASN A 191 -12.85 17.04 0.70
C ASN A 191 -12.12 16.14 1.71
N SER A 192 -10.89 15.76 1.40
CA SER A 192 -10.01 15.14 2.39
C SER A 192 -9.72 16.11 3.54
N GLY A 193 -9.72 15.62 4.78
CA GLY A 193 -9.52 16.43 5.98
C GLY A 193 -10.80 16.94 6.64
N GLU A 194 -11.97 16.70 6.04
CA GLU A 194 -13.26 17.09 6.63
C GLU A 194 -13.53 16.36 7.94
N ILE A 195 -14.13 17.08 8.90
CA ILE A 195 -14.48 16.53 10.21
C ILE A 195 -15.81 15.79 10.09
N ILE A 196 -15.83 14.54 10.57
CA ILE A 196 -17.05 13.75 10.69
C ILE A 196 -17.53 13.87 12.14
N THR A 197 -18.75 14.34 12.33
CA THR A 197 -19.41 14.46 13.64
C THR A 197 -20.49 13.41 13.83
N ASP A 198 -20.82 13.10 15.08
CA ASP A 198 -22.04 12.37 15.42
C ASP A 198 -23.27 13.28 15.42
N THR A 199 -24.44 12.71 15.77
CA THR A 199 -25.71 13.45 15.84
C THR A 199 -25.76 14.50 16.95
N GLU A 200 -24.76 14.56 17.83
CA GLU A 200 -24.60 15.55 18.90
C GLU A 200 -23.48 16.56 18.61
N ASP A 201 -23.05 16.68 17.35
CA ASP A 201 -21.95 17.53 16.87
C ASP A 201 -20.57 17.22 17.50
N LYS A 202 -20.40 16.04 18.11
CA LYS A 202 -19.10 15.62 18.62
C LYS A 202 -18.25 15.05 17.50
N THR A 203 -17.01 15.51 17.39
CA THR A 203 -16.05 14.97 16.43
C THR A 203 -15.80 13.48 16.67
N PHE A 204 -16.13 12.70 15.66
CA PHE A 204 -15.97 11.25 15.64
C PHE A 204 -14.74 10.81 14.84
N SER A 205 -14.50 11.44 13.69
CA SER A 205 -13.41 11.08 12.78
C SER A 205 -13.01 12.25 11.87
N VAL A 206 -11.98 12.02 11.05
CA VAL A 206 -11.58 12.90 9.95
C VAL A 206 -11.63 12.07 8.67
N LEU A 207 -12.22 12.61 7.62
CA LEU A 207 -12.24 11.99 6.31
C LEU A 207 -10.82 11.97 5.73
N ILE A 208 -10.39 10.78 5.32
CA ILE A 208 -9.09 10.57 4.68
C ILE A 208 -9.40 10.00 3.30
N ALA A 209 -8.89 10.67 2.27
CA ALA A 209 -8.97 10.33 0.84
C ALA A 209 -10.17 10.87 0.05
N ASN A 210 -9.95 10.93 -1.27
CA ASN A 210 -10.95 11.21 -2.29
C ASN A 210 -12.04 10.14 -2.26
N ALA A 211 -13.31 10.53 -2.18
CA ALA A 211 -14.42 9.58 -2.19
C ALA A 211 -14.62 9.02 -3.61
N TYR A 212 -14.43 7.71 -3.81
CA TYR A 212 -14.76 7.04 -5.07
C TYR A 212 -16.13 6.37 -4.99
N PHE A 213 -16.95 6.67 -6.00
CA PHE A 213 -18.38 6.39 -6.06
C PHE A 213 -18.69 4.91 -6.34
N LEU A 214 -19.47 4.28 -5.47
CA LEU A 214 -20.36 3.16 -5.83
C LEU A 214 -21.68 3.76 -6.33
N PRO A 215 -22.16 3.51 -7.57
CA PRO A 215 -23.60 3.48 -7.74
C PRO A 215 -24.12 2.39 -6.79
N PHE A 216 -25.17 2.70 -6.03
CA PHE A 216 -25.88 1.73 -5.21
C PHE A 216 -26.17 0.49 -6.07
N LEU A 217 -25.45 -0.61 -5.83
CA LEU A 217 -25.73 -1.91 -6.43
C LEU A 217 -26.63 -2.62 -5.41
N PRO A 218 -27.94 -2.76 -5.68
CA PRO A 218 -28.89 -3.26 -4.69
C PRO A 218 -28.67 -4.70 -4.25
N ASP A 219 -27.79 -5.46 -4.90
CA ASP A 219 -27.65 -6.90 -4.70
C ASP A 219 -26.18 -7.32 -4.60
N LEU A 220 -25.71 -7.45 -3.35
CA LEU A 220 -24.57 -8.29 -2.93
C LEU A 220 -24.94 -8.99 -1.62
#